data_AF-A0A091B5W4-F1
#
_entry.id   AF-A0A091B5W4-F1
#
_cell.length_a   1.000
_cell.length_b   1.000
_cell.length_c   1.000
_cell.angle_alpha   90.00
_cell.angle_beta   90.00
_cell.angle_gamma   90.00
#
_symmetry.space_group_name_H-M   'P 1'
#
loop_
_entity.id
_entity.type
_entity.pdbx_description
1 polymer ?
#
loop_
_entity_poly.entity_id
_entity_poly.type
_entity_poly.pdbx_seq_one_letter_code
_entity_poly.pdbx_strand_id
1 'polypeptide(L)'
;MHVTEAFGFLRGYRRYAEPLSPADGDRYYDESRRVAEALGARDVPRSEAEVEDYFRRVQPTLAYTARSRAVLSVLEAMALPVPLPGLSRDLFLGAGAALLPGWAEQRLERTPRQALHASVAAAGLAAVAPLFRAALDDGPAPRARRRGG
;
A
#
# COMPACT_ATOMS: atom_id res chain seq x y z
N MET A 1 -4.88 -8.69 8.34
CA MET A 1 -3.96 -7.52 8.24
C MET A 1 -2.77 -7.82 7.35
N HIS A 2 -2.06 -8.94 7.54
CA HIS A 2 -0.82 -9.22 6.80
C HIS A 2 -0.95 -9.16 5.26
N VAL A 3 -1.95 -9.83 4.66
CA VAL A 3 -2.11 -9.83 3.19
C VAL A 3 -2.45 -8.44 2.64
N THR A 4 -3.34 -7.70 3.32
CA THR A 4 -3.71 -6.32 2.91
C THR A 4 -2.54 -5.36 3.00
N GLU A 5 -1.67 -5.54 4.00
CA GLU A 5 -0.47 -4.75 4.22
C GLU A 5 0.59 -5.04 3.14
N ALA A 6 0.93 -6.31 2.93
CA ALA A 6 1.89 -6.72 1.91
C ALA A 6 1.45 -6.27 0.51
N PHE A 7 0.16 -6.42 0.20
CA PHE A 7 -0.43 -5.89 -1.03
C PHE A 7 -0.25 -4.38 -1.15
N GLY A 8 -0.58 -3.62 -0.10
CA GLY A 8 -0.44 -2.17 -0.08
C GLY A 8 1.01 -1.72 -0.31
N PHE A 9 1.98 -2.39 0.33
CA PHE A 9 3.40 -2.10 0.15
C PHE A 9 3.88 -2.37 -1.27
N LEU A 10 3.55 -3.53 -1.85
CA LEU A 10 3.96 -3.85 -3.22
C LEU A 10 3.36 -2.85 -4.23
N ARG A 11 2.07 -2.51 -4.09
CA ARG A 11 1.39 -1.53 -4.95
C ARG A 11 1.97 -0.13 -4.79
N GLY A 12 2.23 0.29 -3.55
CA GLY A 12 2.86 1.57 -3.24
C GLY A 12 4.27 1.67 -3.81
N TYR A 13 5.08 0.62 -3.66
CA TYR A 13 6.43 0.55 -4.22
C TYR A 13 6.42 0.70 -5.74
N ARG A 14 5.60 -0.10 -6.44
CA ARG A 14 5.47 -0.04 -7.91
C ARG A 14 5.02 1.32 -8.41
N ARG A 15 4.19 2.03 -7.62
CA ARG A 15 3.61 3.32 -8.02
C ARG A 15 4.50 4.51 -7.70
N TYR A 16 5.22 4.48 -6.59
CA TYR A 16 5.93 5.66 -6.05
C TYR A 16 7.45 5.49 -5.95
N ALA A 17 7.99 4.28 -6.05
CA ALA A 17 9.42 4.02 -5.95
C ALA A 17 10.04 3.69 -7.31
N GLU A 18 10.21 2.40 -7.61
CA GLU A 18 10.85 1.89 -8.82
C GLU A 18 9.91 0.90 -9.54
N PRO A 19 9.98 0.79 -10.88
CA PRO A 19 9.30 -0.27 -11.60
C PRO A 19 9.76 -1.64 -11.10
N LEU A 20 8.82 -2.54 -10.85
CA LEU A 20 9.10 -3.87 -10.33
C LEU A 20 8.43 -4.91 -11.23
N SER A 21 9.20 -5.91 -11.67
CA SER A 21 8.66 -6.95 -12.54
C SER A 21 7.61 -7.80 -11.82
N PRO A 22 6.75 -8.54 -12.55
CA PRO A 22 5.85 -9.52 -11.93
C PRO A 22 6.60 -10.57 -11.10
N ALA A 23 7.73 -11.09 -11.63
CA ALA A 23 8.54 -12.10 -10.95
C ALA A 23 9.15 -11.57 -9.63
N ASP A 24 9.53 -10.30 -9.60
CA ASP A 24 9.99 -9.65 -8.36
C ASP A 24 8.86 -9.50 -7.33
N GLY A 25 7.63 -9.30 -7.80
CA GLY A 25 6.44 -9.22 -6.94
C GLY A 25 6.15 -10.57 -6.28
N ASP A 26 6.22 -11.65 -7.04
CA ASP A 26 6.09 -13.00 -6.50
C ASP A 26 7.21 -13.33 -5.52
N ARG A 27 8.46 -12.95 -5.83
CA ARG A 27 9.58 -13.10 -4.89
C ARG A 27 9.34 -12.35 -3.59
N TYR A 28 8.84 -11.11 -3.66
CA TYR A 28 8.50 -10.32 -2.48
C TYR A 28 7.47 -11.02 -1.59
N TYR A 29 6.43 -11.63 -2.17
CA TYR A 29 5.44 -12.38 -1.40
C TYR A 29 6.02 -13.67 -0.82
N ASP A 30 6.81 -14.43 -1.57
CA ASP A 30 7.43 -15.66 -1.03
C ASP A 30 8.40 -15.37 0.12
N GLU A 31 9.17 -14.28 0.04
CA GLU A 31 10.04 -13.84 1.15
C GLU A 31 9.21 -13.42 2.37
N SER A 32 8.17 -12.62 2.17
CA SER A 32 7.26 -12.17 3.24
C SER A 32 6.54 -13.37 3.90
N ARG A 33 6.14 -14.35 3.10
CA ARG A 33 5.49 -15.59 3.54
C ARG A 33 6.37 -16.37 4.50
N ARG A 34 7.65 -16.57 4.18
CA ARG A 34 8.60 -17.31 5.04
C ARG A 34 8.70 -16.69 6.44
N VAL A 35 8.73 -15.36 6.52
CA VAL A 35 8.75 -14.64 7.80
C VAL A 35 7.43 -14.83 8.55
N ALA A 36 6.30 -14.69 7.87
CA ALA A 36 4.99 -14.87 8.49
C ALA A 36 4.79 -16.30 9.03
N GLU A 37 5.19 -17.31 8.27
CA GLU A 37 5.12 -18.72 8.69
C GLU A 37 6.04 -19.03 9.87
N ALA A 38 7.25 -18.46 9.89
CA ALA A 38 8.15 -18.59 11.04
C ALA A 38 7.55 -17.98 12.32
N LEU A 39 6.66 -17.00 12.20
CA LEU A 39 5.90 -16.41 13.29
C LEU A 39 4.57 -17.15 13.59
N GLY A 40 4.32 -18.29 12.95
CA GLY A 40 3.16 -19.15 13.18
C GLY A 40 1.95 -18.88 12.30
N ALA A 41 2.06 -18.01 11.28
CA ALA A 41 1.00 -17.85 10.29
C ALA A 41 0.88 -19.10 9.41
N ARG A 42 -0.32 -19.35 8.89
CA ARG A 42 -0.63 -20.46 7.98
C ARG A 42 -1.37 -19.93 6.76
N ASP A 43 -1.32 -20.68 5.67
CA ASP A 43 -2.00 -20.36 4.41
C ASP A 43 -1.68 -18.96 3.87
N VAL A 44 -0.42 -18.54 4.02
CA VAL A 44 0.05 -17.22 3.59
C VAL A 44 0.36 -17.26 2.09
N PRO A 45 -0.25 -16.36 1.27
CA PRO A 45 0.00 -16.32 -0.17
C PRO A 45 1.47 -16.12 -0.53
N ARG A 46 1.96 -16.83 -1.54
CA ARG A 46 3.34 -16.73 -2.04
C ARG A 46 3.50 -15.98 -3.35
N SER A 47 2.39 -15.56 -3.97
CA SER A 47 2.39 -14.89 -5.28
C SER A 47 1.25 -13.89 -5.39
N GLU A 48 1.34 -13.02 -6.40
CA GLU A 48 0.26 -12.06 -6.72
C GLU A 48 -1.06 -12.78 -7.02
N ALA A 49 -1.01 -13.88 -7.78
CA ALA A 49 -2.18 -14.68 -8.10
C ALA A 49 -2.85 -15.27 -6.84
N GLU A 50 -2.05 -15.77 -5.89
CA GLU A 50 -2.57 -16.30 -4.64
C GLU A 50 -3.14 -15.19 -3.73
N VAL A 51 -2.60 -13.97 -3.79
CA VAL A 51 -3.15 -12.79 -3.11
C VAL A 51 -4.51 -12.39 -3.70
N GLU A 52 -4.63 -12.40 -5.02
CA GLU A 52 -5.92 -12.16 -5.70
C GLU A 52 -6.95 -13.22 -5.33
N ASP A 53 -6.55 -14.50 -5.31
CA ASP A 53 -7.39 -15.61 -4.85
C ASP A 53 -7.82 -15.45 -3.40
N TYR A 54 -6.89 -15.06 -2.52
CA TYR A 54 -7.21 -14.74 -1.15
C TYR A 54 -8.26 -13.63 -1.07
N PHE A 55 -8.09 -12.54 -1.82
CA PHE A 55 -9.08 -11.45 -1.84
C PHE A 55 -10.44 -11.93 -2.33
N ARG A 56 -10.51 -12.74 -3.39
CA ARG A 56 -11.77 -13.33 -3.85
C ARG A 56 -12.48 -14.15 -2.77
N ARG A 57 -11.73 -14.92 -1.97
CA ARG A 57 -12.29 -15.72 -0.86
C ARG A 57 -12.80 -14.88 0.31
N VAL A 58 -12.09 -13.81 0.68
CA VAL A 58 -12.48 -12.99 1.84
C VAL A 58 -13.51 -11.91 1.49
N GLN A 59 -13.59 -11.47 0.24
CA GLN A 59 -14.52 -10.42 -0.19
C GLN A 59 -15.98 -10.65 0.27
N PRO A 60 -16.57 -11.86 0.14
CA PRO A 60 -17.93 -12.12 0.61
C PRO A 60 -18.12 -11.91 2.12
N THR A 61 -17.06 -12.05 2.92
CA THR A 61 -17.13 -11.93 4.39
C THR A 61 -16.89 -10.50 4.89
N LEU A 62 -16.51 -9.56 4.01
CA LEU A 62 -16.26 -8.16 4.37
C LEU A 62 -17.58 -7.38 4.41
N ALA A 63 -17.74 -6.56 5.45
CA ALA A 63 -18.89 -5.65 5.59
C ALA A 63 -18.43 -4.21 5.83
N TYR A 64 -19.02 -3.28 5.10
CA TYR A 64 -18.84 -1.85 5.34
C TYR A 64 -19.93 -1.34 6.29
N THR A 65 -19.56 -1.09 7.54
CA THR A 65 -20.51 -0.80 8.62
C THR A 65 -20.21 0.55 9.29
N ALA A 66 -21.04 0.93 10.26
CA ALA A 66 -20.81 2.12 11.08
C ALA A 66 -19.44 2.09 11.77
N ARG A 67 -18.96 0.92 12.20
CA ARG A 67 -17.62 0.75 12.78
C ARG A 67 -16.52 1.07 11.76
N SER A 68 -16.66 0.59 10.52
CA SER A 68 -15.72 0.88 9.44
C SER A 68 -15.68 2.38 9.12
N ARG A 69 -16.85 3.03 9.07
CA ARG A 69 -16.96 4.48 8.87
C ARG A 69 -16.29 5.28 9.98
N ALA A 70 -16.51 4.90 11.24
CA ALA A 70 -15.87 5.56 12.37
C ALA A 70 -14.34 5.48 12.31
N VAL A 71 -13.78 4.33 11.93
CA VAL A 71 -12.33 4.18 11.73
C VAL A 71 -11.83 5.09 10.61
N LEU A 72 -12.53 5.17 9.48
CA LEU A 72 -12.16 6.08 8.39
C LEU A 72 -12.20 7.55 8.83
N SER A 73 -13.24 7.97 9.57
CA SER A 73 -13.34 9.32 10.10
C SER A 73 -12.19 9.65 11.06
N VAL A 74 -11.74 8.69 11.88
CA VAL A 74 -10.55 8.88 12.72
C VAL A 74 -9.29 9.04 11.86
N LEU A 75 -9.09 8.20 10.85
CA LEU A 75 -7.94 8.32 9.94
C LEU A 75 -7.93 9.66 9.20
N GLU A 76 -9.10 10.15 8.79
CA GLU A 76 -9.27 11.47 8.19
C GLU A 76 -8.99 12.60 9.19
N ALA A 77 -9.29 12.42 10.48
CA ALA A 77 -9.03 13.41 11.51
C ALA A 77 -7.60 13.37 12.08
N MET A 78 -6.82 12.31 11.83
CA MET A 78 -5.48 12.16 12.37
C MET A 78 -4.51 13.21 11.80
N ALA A 79 -3.79 13.88 12.69
CA ALA A 79 -2.65 14.71 12.31
C ALA A 79 -1.44 13.80 12.07
N LEU A 80 -1.12 13.55 10.80
CA LEU A 80 0.14 12.88 10.44
C LEU A 80 1.28 13.89 10.69
N PRO A 81 2.30 13.55 11.51
CA PRO A 81 3.48 14.38 11.68
C PRO A 81 4.34 14.25 10.42
N VAL A 82 3.94 14.92 9.34
CA VAL A 82 4.73 14.99 8.10
C VAL A 82 5.66 16.19 8.23
N PRO A 83 6.99 16.00 8.36
CA PRO A 83 7.94 17.08 8.62
C PRO A 83 8.27 17.93 7.37
N LEU A 84 7.44 17.88 6.32
CA LEU A 84 7.70 18.56 5.04
C LEU A 84 6.67 19.67 4.78
N PRO A 85 7.13 20.94 4.68
CA PRO A 85 6.27 22.06 4.30
C PRO A 85 5.58 21.79 2.96
N GLY A 86 4.25 21.92 2.91
CA GLY A 86 3.46 21.78 1.68
C GLY A 86 2.97 20.35 1.36
N LEU A 87 3.42 19.34 2.09
CA LEU A 87 2.90 17.97 1.98
C LEU A 87 1.80 17.75 3.01
N SER A 88 0.54 17.75 2.56
CA SER A 88 -0.61 17.59 3.45
C SER A 88 -0.91 16.11 3.74
N ARG A 89 -1.51 15.85 4.90
CA ARG A 89 -2.15 14.56 5.27
C ARG A 89 -3.01 14.01 4.12
N ASP A 90 -3.78 14.89 3.50
CA ASP A 90 -4.70 14.56 2.40
C ASP A 90 -3.99 14.01 1.18
N LEU A 91 -2.75 14.44 0.92
CA LEU A 91 -1.93 13.86 -0.13
C LEU A 91 -1.62 12.39 0.16
N PHE A 92 -1.16 12.06 1.38
CA PHE A 92 -0.80 10.69 1.74
C PHE A 92 -2.02 9.77 1.81
N LEU A 93 -3.11 10.23 2.45
CA LEU A 93 -4.36 9.45 2.53
C LEU A 93 -4.98 9.27 1.13
N GLY A 94 -4.97 10.31 0.30
CA GLY A 94 -5.44 10.23 -1.08
C GLY A 94 -4.58 9.29 -1.94
N ALA A 95 -3.26 9.40 -1.84
CA ALA A 95 -2.33 8.53 -2.55
C ALA A 95 -2.48 7.06 -2.10
N GLY A 96 -2.59 6.80 -0.80
CA GLY A 96 -2.87 5.47 -0.27
C GLY A 96 -4.22 4.92 -0.75
N ALA A 97 -5.26 5.76 -0.78
CA ALA A 97 -6.56 5.37 -1.31
C ALA A 97 -6.51 4.99 -2.79
N ALA A 98 -5.63 5.62 -3.58
CA ALA A 98 -5.45 5.27 -5.00
C ALA A 98 -4.78 3.90 -5.23
N LEU A 99 -4.27 3.25 -4.17
CA LEU A 99 -3.74 1.89 -4.24
C LEU A 99 -4.82 0.82 -4.09
N LEU A 100 -6.04 1.20 -3.70
CA LEU A 100 -7.14 0.27 -3.50
C LEU A 100 -7.51 -0.44 -4.81
N PRO A 101 -7.79 -1.74 -4.78
CA PRO A 101 -8.36 -2.42 -5.93
C PRO A 101 -9.81 -1.97 -6.13
N GLY A 102 -10.30 -2.01 -7.38
CA GLY A 102 -11.63 -1.49 -7.72
C GLY A 102 -12.78 -2.09 -6.89
N TRP A 103 -12.70 -3.37 -6.52
CA TRP A 103 -13.70 -4.01 -5.64
C TRP A 103 -13.73 -3.37 -4.24
N ALA A 104 -12.58 -2.92 -3.73
CA ALA A 104 -12.49 -2.29 -2.41
C ALA A 104 -13.05 -0.85 -2.47
N GLU A 105 -12.79 -0.13 -3.55
CA GLU A 105 -13.40 1.20 -3.76
C GLU A 105 -14.93 1.12 -3.79
N GLN A 106 -15.49 0.13 -4.48
CA GLN A 106 -16.93 -0.13 -4.52
C GLN A 106 -17.48 -0.48 -3.13
N ARG A 107 -16.80 -1.36 -2.38
CA ARG A 107 -17.22 -1.76 -1.03
C ARG A 107 -17.14 -0.63 0.00
N LEU A 108 -16.21 0.31 -0.18
CA LEU A 108 -16.08 1.50 0.65
C LEU A 108 -17.02 2.64 0.23
N GLU A 109 -17.88 2.40 -0.78
CA GLU A 109 -18.84 3.37 -1.30
C GLU A 109 -18.17 4.69 -1.71
N ARG A 110 -16.95 4.61 -2.27
CA ARG A 110 -16.20 5.81 -2.65
C ARG A 110 -16.89 6.55 -3.78
N THR A 111 -17.11 7.84 -3.57
CA THR A 111 -17.69 8.72 -4.60
C THR A 111 -16.70 9.00 -5.73
N PRO A 112 -17.16 9.34 -6.94
CA PRO A 112 -16.29 9.73 -8.05
C PRO A 112 -15.34 10.90 -7.70
N ARG A 113 -15.83 11.85 -6.87
CA ARG A 113 -15.02 12.96 -6.36
C ARG A 113 -13.87 12.47 -5.48
N GLN A 114 -14.12 11.49 -4.60
CA GLN A 114 -13.08 10.90 -3.75
C GLN A 114 -12.07 10.07 -4.54
N ALA A 115 -12.51 9.41 -5.63
CA ALA A 115 -11.62 8.68 -6.55
C ALA A 115 -10.74 9.65 -7.35
N LEU A 116 -11.31 10.76 -7.84
CA LEU A 116 -10.55 11.82 -8.51
C LEU A 116 -9.53 12.45 -7.56
N HIS A 117 -9.94 12.79 -6.33
CA HIS A 117 -9.03 13.33 -5.32
C HIS A 117 -7.87 12.36 -5.03
N ALA A 118 -8.16 11.07 -4.88
CA ALA A 118 -7.13 10.04 -4.69
C ALA A 118 -6.16 9.99 -5.88
N SER A 119 -6.68 10.09 -7.11
CA SER A 119 -5.88 10.07 -8.34
C SER A 119 -4.95 11.29 -8.45
N VAL A 120 -5.46 12.48 -8.14
CA VAL A 120 -4.69 13.73 -8.09
C VAL A 120 -3.62 13.64 -7.00
N ALA A 121 -3.98 13.18 -5.81
CA ALA A 121 -3.03 13.02 -4.71
C ALA A 121 -1.92 12.02 -5.05
N ALA A 122 -2.27 10.92 -5.71
CA ALA A 122 -1.29 9.96 -6.18
C ALA A 122 -0.35 10.54 -7.24
N ALA A 123 -0.83 11.33 -8.18
CA ALA A 123 0.01 12.01 -9.17
C ALA A 123 0.96 13.02 -8.48
N GLY A 124 0.43 13.79 -7.52
CA GLY A 124 1.23 14.72 -6.72
C GLY A 124 2.33 14.01 -5.94
N LEU A 125 2.01 12.91 -5.24
CA LEU A 125 3.00 12.14 -4.50
C LEU A 125 4.07 11.53 -5.41
N ALA A 126 3.68 10.99 -6.57
CA ALA A 126 4.62 10.45 -7.55
C ALA A 126 5.59 11.52 -8.08
N ALA A 127 5.12 12.75 -8.28
CA ALA A 127 5.96 13.86 -8.74
C ALA A 127 7.04 14.26 -7.72
N VAL A 128 6.75 14.20 -6.42
CA VAL A 128 7.71 14.55 -5.36
C VAL A 128 8.53 13.35 -4.87
N ALA A 129 8.14 12.11 -5.20
CA ALA A 129 8.81 10.89 -4.75
C ALA A 129 10.33 10.83 -5.03
N PRO A 130 10.86 11.33 -6.16
CA PRO A 130 12.32 11.37 -6.38
C PRO A 130 13.07 12.22 -5.33
N LEU A 131 12.46 13.30 -4.83
CA LEU A 131 13.06 14.15 -3.80
C LEU A 131 13.17 13.40 -2.46
N PHE A 132 12.13 12.64 -2.10
CA PHE A 132 12.17 11.76 -0.94
C PHE A 132 13.26 10.71 -1.07
N ARG A 133 13.42 10.14 -2.27
CA ARG A 133 14.42 9.10 -2.52
C ARG A 133 15.84 9.65 -2.31
N ALA A 134 16.14 10.80 -2.92
CA ALA A 134 17.42 11.49 -2.76
C ALA A 134 17.69 11.91 -1.30
N ALA A 135 16.65 12.31 -0.56
CA ALA A 135 16.78 12.63 0.86
C ALA A 135 16.96 11.39 1.76
N LEU A 136 16.55 10.21 1.29
CA LEU A 136 16.61 8.93 2.01
C LEU A 136 17.66 7.97 1.44
N ASP A 137 18.69 8.49 0.75
CA ASP A 137 19.77 7.71 0.10
C ASP A 137 20.54 6.78 1.07
N ASP A 138 20.34 6.96 2.38
CA ASP A 138 20.78 6.10 3.47
C ASP A 138 19.77 4.99 3.84
N GLY A 139 19.04 4.45 2.86
CA GLY A 139 18.10 3.33 3.06
C GLY A 139 18.78 1.95 3.17
N PRO A 140 18.09 0.92 3.72
CA PRO A 140 18.61 -0.45 3.77
C PRO A 140 18.82 -1.06 2.38
N ALA A 141 18.05 -0.67 1.35
CA ALA A 141 18.18 -1.17 -0.01
C ALA A 141 19.51 -0.75 -0.70
N PRO A 142 19.90 0.54 -0.74
CA PRO A 142 21.23 0.95 -1.19
C PRO A 142 22.38 0.26 -0.44
N ARG A 143 22.23 0.04 0.87
CA ARG A 143 23.25 -0.65 1.69
C ARG A 143 23.35 -2.15 1.41
N ALA A 144 22.23 -2.82 1.13
CA ALA A 144 22.23 -4.21 0.71
C ALA A 144 22.89 -4.39 -0.66
N ARG A 145 22.62 -3.49 -1.62
CA ARG A 145 23.27 -3.47 -2.94
C ARG A 145 24.79 -3.26 -2.84
N ARG A 146 25.28 -2.46 -1.87
CA ARG A 146 26.72 -2.23 -1.63
C ARG A 146 27.45 -3.39 -0.92
N ARG A 147 26.74 -4.32 -0.28
CA ARG A 147 27.37 -5.47 0.42
C ARG A 147 27.49 -6.72 -0.44
N GLY A 148 26.80 -6.76 -1.58
CA GLY A 148 26.77 -7.91 -2.50
C GLY A 148 27.46 -7.67 -3.84
N GLY A 149 28.14 -6.53 -4.02
CA GLY A 149 29.03 -6.26 -5.16
C GLY A 149 30.46 -6.13 -4.68
#